data_AF-A0A127V8H2-F1
#
_entry.id   AF-A0A127V8H2-F1
#
_cell.length_a   1.000
_cell.length_b   1.000
_cell.length_c   1.000
_cell.angle_alpha   90.00
_cell.angle_beta   90.00
_cell.angle_gamma   90.00
#
_symmetry.space_group_name_H-M   'P 1'
#
loop_
_entity.id
_entity.type
_entity.pdbx_description
1 polymer ?
#
loop_
_entity_poly.entity_id
_entity_poly.type
_entity_poly.pdbx_seq_one_letter_code
_entity_poly.pdbx_strand_id
1 'polypeptide(L)'
;MAIIEPLRNDIDHLAKLKKHSKSVRLWHWLNLLVITGSLLTVLLNSTLFDVKSNTKFILQQSDTSITAQQAKDIAHGMEDQIWSIHIYFGYTLAALFLFRLLSVFSPSTRQGFFGNLKSAYQAYRKHSKESHAALHEFTVKCLYLIFYSLLVLMVLTGLSMTFDQELGISQNLSHSIKGFHGFCMYLILIFILVHIVGVLLAERKESKGIVSDMINGGKT
;
A
#
# COMPACT_ATOMS: atom_id res chain seq x y z
N MET A 1 -47.18 41.81 -19.35
CA MET A 1 -46.76 41.09 -18.13
C MET A 1 -45.93 39.90 -18.60
N ALA A 2 -44.62 40.09 -18.72
CA ALA A 2 -43.73 39.05 -19.24
C ALA A 2 -43.40 38.07 -18.11
N ILE A 3 -43.83 36.82 -18.28
CA ILE A 3 -43.45 35.71 -17.40
C ILE A 3 -42.00 35.40 -17.75
N ILE A 4 -41.09 35.74 -16.85
CA ILE A 4 -39.68 35.39 -16.96
C ILE A 4 -39.60 33.89 -16.66
N GLU A 5 -39.46 33.06 -17.70
CA GLU A 5 -39.05 31.67 -17.54
C GLU A 5 -37.64 31.63 -16.91
N PRO A 6 -37.39 30.84 -15.87
CA PRO A 6 -36.04 30.68 -15.34
C PRO A 6 -35.17 29.94 -16.36
N LEU A 7 -34.23 30.66 -16.96
CA LEU A 7 -33.25 30.22 -17.97
C LEU A 7 -32.16 29.26 -17.41
N ARG A 8 -32.48 28.41 -16.44
CA ARG A 8 -31.48 27.49 -15.89
C ARG A 8 -32.10 26.27 -15.22
N ASN A 9 -32.35 25.24 -16.04
CA ASN A 9 -32.79 23.92 -15.60
C ASN A 9 -31.66 22.87 -15.68
N ASP A 10 -30.41 23.33 -15.75
CA ASP A 10 -29.20 22.52 -15.98
C ASP A 10 -28.35 22.31 -14.71
N ILE A 11 -28.77 22.81 -13.54
CA ILE A 11 -28.03 22.58 -12.28
C ILE A 11 -28.39 21.24 -11.61
N ASP A 12 -29.47 20.58 -12.01
CA ASP A 12 -29.93 19.35 -11.32
C ASP A 12 -29.30 18.04 -11.83
N HIS A 13 -28.43 18.08 -12.84
CA HIS A 13 -27.74 16.89 -13.36
C HIS A 13 -26.28 16.72 -12.91
N LEU A 14 -25.72 17.66 -12.14
CA LEU A 14 -24.39 17.50 -11.52
C LEU A 14 -24.43 16.73 -10.20
N ALA A 15 -25.62 16.35 -9.75
CA ALA A 15 -25.78 15.42 -8.64
C ALA A 15 -25.27 14.03 -9.06
N LYS A 16 -24.08 13.68 -8.53
CA LYS A 16 -23.66 12.32 -8.15
C LYS A 16 -22.82 11.52 -9.16
N LEU A 17 -21.83 12.15 -9.79
CA LEU A 17 -20.62 11.38 -10.17
C LEU A 17 -19.91 10.95 -8.89
N LYS A 18 -20.08 9.68 -8.45
CA LYS A 18 -19.25 9.09 -7.39
C LYS A 18 -17.79 9.23 -7.84
N LYS A 19 -17.05 10.16 -7.24
CA LYS A 19 -15.63 10.42 -7.55
C LYS A 19 -14.77 9.17 -7.30
N HIS A 20 -15.12 8.40 -6.27
CA HIS A 20 -14.51 7.10 -5.98
C HIS A 20 -15.55 6.01 -5.68
N SER A 21 -15.42 4.87 -6.37
CA SER A 21 -16.28 3.70 -6.15
C SER A 21 -16.09 3.13 -4.73
N LYS A 22 -17.13 2.48 -4.18
CA LYS A 22 -17.06 1.88 -2.84
C LYS A 22 -15.96 0.81 -2.75
N SER A 23 -15.82 -0.03 -3.79
CA SER A 23 -14.81 -1.08 -3.87
C SER A 23 -13.38 -0.51 -3.83
N VAL A 24 -13.11 0.56 -4.59
CA VAL A 24 -11.78 1.21 -4.60
C VAL A 24 -11.43 1.79 -3.24
N ARG A 25 -12.38 2.46 -2.58
CA ARG A 25 -12.16 3.05 -1.25
C ARG A 25 -11.91 1.99 -0.20
N LEU A 26 -12.77 0.96 -0.15
CA LEU A 26 -12.60 -0.16 0.79
C LEU A 26 -11.26 -0.83 0.58
N TRP A 27 -10.90 -1.13 -0.67
CA TRP A 27 -9.61 -1.70 -1.01
C TRP A 27 -8.44 -0.83 -0.54
N HIS A 28 -8.50 0.49 -0.77
CA HIS A 28 -7.46 1.42 -0.34
C HIS A 28 -7.26 1.41 1.18
N TRP A 29 -8.33 1.57 1.96
CA TRP A 29 -8.25 1.59 3.43
C TRP A 29 -7.85 0.24 4.03
N LEU A 30 -8.29 -0.88 3.44
CA LEU A 30 -7.82 -2.21 3.84
C LEU A 30 -6.32 -2.39 3.54
N ASN A 31 -5.84 -1.93 2.39
CA ASN A 31 -4.40 -1.97 2.09
C ASN A 31 -3.61 -1.10 3.07
N LEU A 32 -4.10 0.10 3.39
CA LEU A 32 -3.45 0.96 4.39
C LEU A 32 -3.32 0.22 5.73
N LEU A 33 -4.38 -0.40 6.21
CA LEU A 33 -4.38 -1.15 7.47
C LEU A 33 -3.39 -2.31 7.41
N VAL A 34 -3.45 -3.13 6.36
CA VAL A 34 -2.61 -4.33 6.21
C VAL A 34 -1.13 -3.96 6.07
N ILE A 35 -0.80 -2.98 5.22
CA ILE A 35 0.58 -2.53 5.02
C ILE A 35 1.13 -1.89 6.30
N THR A 36 0.35 -1.04 6.98
CA THR A 36 0.78 -0.42 8.23
C THR A 36 0.98 -1.46 9.32
N GLY A 37 0.05 -2.42 9.47
CA GLY A 37 0.17 -3.53 10.40
C GLY A 37 1.39 -4.40 10.12
N SER A 38 1.62 -4.73 8.85
CA SER A 38 2.80 -5.49 8.39
C SER A 38 4.12 -4.76 8.66
N LEU A 39 4.19 -3.45 8.45
CA LEU A 39 5.36 -2.64 8.78
C LEU A 39 5.57 -2.56 10.30
N LEU A 40 4.49 -2.46 11.08
CA LEU A 40 4.54 -2.47 12.53
C LEU A 40 5.10 -3.79 13.07
N THR A 41 4.73 -4.94 12.50
CA THR A 41 5.32 -6.22 12.94
C THR A 41 6.83 -6.26 12.70
N VAL A 42 7.31 -5.74 11.57
CA VAL A 42 8.77 -5.65 11.30
C VAL A 42 9.45 -4.70 12.29
N LEU A 43 8.83 -3.56 12.60
CA LEU A 43 9.35 -2.63 13.59
C LEU A 43 9.42 -3.26 14.98
N LEU A 44 8.35 -3.90 15.44
CA LEU A 44 8.30 -4.60 16.72
C LEU A 44 9.35 -5.70 16.77
N ASN A 45 9.49 -6.48 15.70
CA ASN A 45 10.45 -7.57 15.67
C ASN A 45 11.90 -7.09 15.74
N SER A 46 12.23 -6.03 15.00
CA SER A 46 13.58 -5.46 14.97
C SER A 46 13.96 -4.65 16.21
N THR A 47 13.00 -4.30 17.07
CA THR A 47 13.23 -3.45 18.25
C THR A 47 12.93 -4.16 19.56
N LEU A 48 11.70 -4.62 19.75
CA LEU A 48 11.23 -5.22 21.00
C LEU A 48 11.49 -6.72 21.07
N PHE A 49 11.41 -7.43 19.94
CA PHE A 49 11.57 -8.89 19.88
C PHE A 49 12.92 -9.34 19.30
N ASP A 50 13.93 -8.45 19.29
CA ASP A 50 15.29 -8.81 18.89
C ASP A 50 15.85 -9.92 19.80
N VAL A 51 16.34 -10.99 19.19
CA VAL A 51 16.80 -12.20 19.90
C VAL A 51 17.91 -11.88 20.88
N LYS A 52 18.88 -11.05 20.48
CA LYS A 52 20.05 -10.76 21.31
C LYS A 52 19.64 -10.00 22.56
N SER A 53 18.76 -9.02 22.42
CA SER A 53 18.26 -8.20 23.52
C SER A 53 17.38 -9.02 24.47
N ASN A 54 16.46 -9.82 23.92
CA ASN A 54 15.59 -10.68 24.72
C ASN A 54 16.33 -11.81 25.42
N THR A 55 17.33 -12.43 24.77
CA THR A 55 18.17 -13.45 25.42
C THR A 55 18.81 -12.90 26.69
N LYS A 56 19.37 -11.68 26.63
CA LYS A 56 19.98 -11.02 27.79
C LYS A 56 18.95 -10.70 28.87
N PHE A 57 17.79 -10.17 28.47
CA PHE A 57 16.71 -9.83 29.39
C PHE A 57 16.20 -11.08 30.13
N ILE A 58 15.96 -12.17 29.41
CA ILE A 58 15.51 -13.45 29.97
C ILE A 58 16.54 -14.00 30.97
N LEU A 59 17.83 -13.99 30.63
CA LEU A 59 18.90 -14.42 31.53
C LEU A 59 19.00 -13.59 32.81
N GLN A 60 18.76 -12.27 32.72
CA GLN A 60 18.81 -11.37 33.87
C GLN A 60 17.59 -11.51 34.79
N GLN A 61 16.42 -11.79 34.22
CA GLN A 61 15.15 -11.83 34.94
C GLN A 61 14.82 -13.23 35.48
N SER A 62 15.54 -14.26 35.06
CA SER A 62 15.26 -15.64 35.48
C SER A 62 15.84 -15.92 36.85
N ASP A 63 14.97 -16.19 37.82
CA ASP A 63 15.34 -16.62 39.18
C ASP A 63 15.89 -18.07 39.21
N THR A 64 15.75 -18.80 38.09
CA THR A 64 16.26 -20.16 37.92
C THR A 64 17.47 -20.16 36.99
N SER A 65 18.38 -21.13 37.18
CA SER A 65 19.58 -21.29 36.36
C SER A 65 19.26 -21.83 34.97
N ILE A 66 18.62 -21.01 34.13
CA ILE A 66 18.44 -21.31 32.72
C ILE A 66 19.77 -21.14 31.98
N THR A 67 20.03 -22.02 31.02
CA THR A 67 21.21 -21.91 30.17
C THR A 67 21.04 -20.80 29.15
N ALA A 68 22.16 -20.26 28.66
CA ALA A 68 22.14 -19.26 27.58
C ALA A 68 21.46 -19.78 26.31
N GLN A 69 21.54 -21.09 26.03
CA GLN A 69 20.88 -21.70 24.89
C GLN A 69 19.35 -21.71 25.07
N GLN A 70 18.85 -22.10 26.24
CA GLN A 70 17.42 -22.07 26.54
C GLN A 70 16.84 -20.65 26.45
N ALA A 71 17.55 -19.65 26.98
CA ALA A 71 17.13 -18.25 26.88
C ALA A 71 17.05 -17.78 25.42
N LYS A 72 18.01 -18.20 24.59
CA LYS A 72 18.05 -17.89 23.16
C LYS A 72 16.91 -18.56 22.39
N ASP A 73 16.60 -19.82 22.71
CA ASP A 73 15.50 -20.56 22.08
C ASP A 73 14.15 -19.92 22.41
N ILE A 74 13.94 -19.47 23.66
CA ILE A 74 12.75 -18.70 24.04
C ILE A 74 12.67 -17.39 23.26
N ALA A 75 13.78 -16.64 23.18
CA ALA A 75 13.82 -15.39 22.44
C ALA A 75 13.52 -15.58 20.93
N HIS A 76 14.03 -16.65 20.32
CA HIS A 76 13.67 -17.02 18.94
C HIS A 76 12.18 -17.35 18.79
N GLY A 77 11.59 -18.10 19.73
CA GLY A 77 10.16 -18.38 19.69
C GLY A 77 9.28 -17.13 19.74
N MET A 78 9.69 -16.12 20.52
CA MET A 78 9.01 -14.82 20.57
C MET A 78 9.13 -14.06 19.24
N GLU A 79 10.31 -14.06 18.63
CA GLU A 79 10.56 -13.48 17.31
C GLU A 79 9.69 -14.14 16.23
N ASP A 80 9.68 -15.47 16.19
CA ASP A 80 8.95 -16.28 15.23
C ASP A 80 7.43 -16.03 15.31
N GLN A 81 6.90 -15.79 16.50
CA GLN A 81 5.49 -15.44 16.67
C GLN A 81 5.13 -14.12 15.98
N ILE A 82 6.00 -13.10 16.04
CA ILE A 82 5.77 -11.83 15.34
C ILE A 82 5.92 -12.00 13.82
N TRP A 83 6.90 -12.79 13.37
CA TRP A 83 7.03 -13.13 11.95
C TRP A 83 5.82 -13.89 11.41
N SER A 84 5.21 -14.79 12.19
CA SER A 84 3.98 -15.46 11.80
C SER A 84 2.83 -14.47 11.54
N ILE A 85 2.68 -13.46 12.41
CA ILE A 85 1.69 -12.39 12.22
C ILE A 85 2.00 -11.60 10.94
N HIS A 86 3.28 -11.29 10.68
CA HIS A 86 3.70 -10.62 9.44
C HIS A 86 3.31 -11.44 8.19
N ILE A 87 3.50 -12.76 8.22
CA ILE A 87 3.12 -13.67 7.13
C ILE A 87 1.60 -13.64 6.91
N TYR A 88 0.78 -13.62 7.96
CA TYR A 88 -0.69 -13.48 7.82
C TYR A 88 -1.11 -12.15 7.19
N PHE A 89 -0.44 -11.05 7.55
CA PHE A 89 -0.62 -9.79 6.83
C PHE A 89 -0.21 -9.92 5.35
N GLY A 90 0.88 -10.63 5.06
CA GLY A 90 1.33 -10.96 3.71
C GLY A 90 0.28 -11.71 2.89
N TYR A 91 -0.34 -12.77 3.45
CA TYR A 91 -1.43 -13.50 2.80
C TYR A 91 -2.66 -12.61 2.56
N THR A 92 -2.99 -11.77 3.53
CA THR A 92 -4.09 -10.81 3.39
C THR A 92 -3.81 -9.81 2.28
N LEU A 93 -2.58 -9.31 2.19
CA LEU A 93 -2.13 -8.40 1.14
C LEU A 93 -2.19 -9.06 -0.24
N ALA A 94 -1.73 -10.31 -0.34
CA ALA A 94 -1.80 -11.11 -1.57
C ALA A 94 -3.25 -11.31 -2.02
N ALA A 95 -4.17 -11.63 -1.10
CA ALA A 95 -5.59 -11.76 -1.39
C ALA A 95 -6.21 -10.43 -1.86
N LEU A 96 -5.90 -9.30 -1.20
CA LEU A 96 -6.34 -7.97 -1.63
C LEU A 96 -5.78 -7.60 -3.00
N PHE A 97 -4.53 -7.95 -3.29
CA PHE A 97 -3.92 -7.72 -4.58
C PHE A 97 -4.59 -8.56 -5.69
N LEU A 98 -4.85 -9.84 -5.43
CA LEU A 98 -5.57 -10.71 -6.36
C LEU A 98 -7.00 -10.20 -6.62
N PHE A 99 -7.73 -9.82 -5.57
CA PHE A 99 -9.04 -9.20 -5.70
C PHE A 99 -9.00 -7.95 -6.61
N ARG A 100 -7.93 -7.14 -6.50
CA ARG A 100 -7.73 -5.97 -7.36
C ARG A 100 -7.48 -6.36 -8.80
N LEU A 101 -6.62 -7.36 -9.06
CA LEU A 101 -6.37 -7.86 -10.42
C LEU A 101 -7.66 -8.36 -11.07
N LEU A 102 -8.43 -9.19 -10.37
CA LEU A 102 -9.71 -9.72 -10.86
C LEU A 102 -10.71 -8.58 -11.17
N SER A 103 -10.75 -7.54 -10.34
CA SER A 103 -11.61 -6.37 -10.55
C SER A 103 -11.25 -5.57 -11.82
N VAL A 104 -9.98 -5.57 -12.22
CA VAL A 104 -9.51 -4.90 -13.44
C VAL A 104 -9.96 -5.64 -14.70
N PHE A 105 -10.04 -6.97 -14.66
CA PHE A 105 -10.47 -7.78 -15.82
C PHE A 105 -11.99 -7.78 -16.04
N SER A 106 -12.76 -7.27 -15.08
CA SER A 106 -14.22 -7.16 -15.20
C SER A 106 -14.62 -6.25 -16.38
N PRO A 107 -15.60 -6.65 -17.22
CA PRO A 107 -16.00 -5.91 -18.43
C PRO A 107 -16.38 -4.44 -18.18
N SER A 108 -16.87 -4.12 -17.00
CA SER A 108 -17.25 -2.76 -16.57
C SER A 108 -16.07 -1.84 -16.24
N THR A 109 -14.85 -2.38 -16.11
CA THR A 109 -13.63 -1.64 -15.72
C THR A 109 -12.55 -1.66 -16.81
N ARG A 110 -12.70 -2.56 -17.80
CA ARG A 110 -11.74 -2.82 -18.89
C ARG A 110 -11.46 -1.60 -19.79
N GLN A 111 -12.35 -0.61 -19.79
CA GLN A 111 -12.18 0.63 -20.57
C GLN A 111 -11.19 1.63 -19.97
N GLY A 112 -10.77 1.49 -18.70
CA GLY A 112 -10.12 2.59 -17.97
C GLY A 112 -8.60 2.54 -17.83
N PHE A 113 -7.96 1.38 -17.61
CA PHE A 113 -6.58 1.40 -17.10
C PHE A 113 -5.52 1.72 -18.17
N PHE A 114 -5.46 0.93 -19.24
CA PHE A 114 -4.48 1.12 -20.32
C PHE A 114 -4.85 2.24 -21.30
N GLY A 115 -6.16 2.47 -21.50
CA GLY A 115 -6.65 3.60 -22.31
C GLY A 115 -6.29 4.95 -21.71
N ASN A 116 -6.46 5.10 -20.38
CA ASN A 116 -6.18 6.36 -19.69
C ASN A 116 -4.69 6.64 -19.48
N LEU A 117 -3.84 5.60 -19.43
CA LEU A 117 -2.39 5.80 -19.33
C LEU A 117 -1.79 6.25 -20.66
N LYS A 118 -2.22 5.65 -21.78
CA LYS A 118 -1.79 6.04 -23.12
C LYS A 118 -2.29 7.45 -23.48
N SER A 119 -3.55 7.78 -23.15
CA SER A 119 -4.09 9.13 -23.35
C SER A 119 -3.43 10.18 -22.44
N ALA A 120 -3.09 9.85 -21.19
CA ALA A 120 -2.33 10.74 -20.29
C ALA A 120 -0.91 11.01 -20.77
N TYR A 121 -0.21 9.96 -21.22
CA TYR A 121 1.13 10.10 -21.80
C TYR A 121 1.09 10.93 -23.08
N GLN A 122 0.09 10.71 -23.93
CA GLN A 122 -0.13 11.52 -25.13
C GLN A 122 -0.53 12.96 -24.82
N ALA A 123 -1.33 13.21 -23.78
CA ALA A 123 -1.69 14.55 -23.31
C ALA A 123 -0.48 15.30 -22.73
N TYR A 124 0.34 14.65 -21.90
CA TYR A 124 1.62 15.20 -21.41
C TYR A 124 2.60 15.51 -22.56
N ARG A 125 2.64 14.65 -23.58
CA ARG A 125 3.49 14.85 -24.76
C ARG A 125 2.98 15.95 -25.70
N LYS A 126 1.66 16.24 -25.70
CA LYS A 126 1.00 17.19 -26.62
C LYS A 126 0.76 18.57 -26.00
N HIS A 127 0.56 18.66 -24.68
CA HIS A 127 0.47 19.91 -23.93
C HIS A 127 1.75 20.13 -23.13
N SER A 128 2.63 20.96 -23.68
CA SER A 128 3.64 21.80 -23.04
C SER A 128 4.10 21.42 -21.61
N LYS A 129 5.42 21.26 -21.46
CA LYS A 129 6.18 21.18 -20.20
C LYS A 129 5.92 22.33 -19.19
N GLU A 130 5.07 23.32 -19.51
CA GLU A 130 4.84 24.52 -18.68
C GLU A 130 3.55 24.55 -17.86
N SER A 131 2.62 23.59 -18.02
CA SER A 131 1.41 23.57 -17.18
C SER A 131 1.64 22.79 -15.89
N HIS A 132 1.64 23.51 -14.75
CA HIS A 132 1.70 22.91 -13.41
C HIS A 132 0.65 21.79 -13.20
N ALA A 133 -0.53 21.91 -13.82
CA ALA A 133 -1.59 20.90 -13.75
C ALA A 133 -1.22 19.59 -14.49
N ALA A 134 -0.60 19.69 -15.67
CA ALA A 134 -0.19 18.53 -16.45
C ALA A 134 0.97 17.75 -15.78
N LEU A 135 1.92 18.47 -15.18
CA LEU A 135 2.99 17.87 -14.38
C LEU A 135 2.45 17.16 -13.14
N HIS A 136 1.47 17.76 -12.45
CA HIS A 136 0.81 17.16 -11.31
C HIS A 136 0.08 15.86 -11.71
N GLU A 137 -0.72 15.88 -12.77
CA GLU A 137 -1.45 14.70 -13.24
C GLU A 137 -0.50 13.55 -13.65
N PHE A 138 0.58 13.88 -14.37
CA PHE A 138 1.61 12.91 -14.73
C PHE A 138 2.30 12.31 -13.49
N THR A 139 2.67 13.16 -12.52
CA THR A 139 3.33 12.74 -11.27
C THR A 139 2.43 11.79 -10.48
N VAL A 140 1.15 12.10 -10.33
CA VAL A 140 0.19 11.23 -9.62
C VAL A 140 0.04 9.87 -10.31
N LYS A 141 0.00 9.84 -11.65
CA LYS A 141 -0.06 8.58 -12.42
C LYS A 141 1.22 7.77 -12.31
N CYS A 142 2.39 8.43 -12.31
CA CYS A 142 3.67 7.77 -12.08
C CYS A 142 3.76 7.18 -10.67
N LEU A 143 3.34 7.93 -9.66
CA LEU A 143 3.28 7.47 -8.27
C LEU A 143 2.35 6.26 -8.13
N TYR A 144 1.19 6.28 -8.79
CA TYR A 144 0.30 5.13 -8.87
C TYR A 144 1.00 3.90 -9.49
N LEU A 145 1.71 4.07 -10.61
CA LEU A 145 2.44 2.96 -11.24
C LEU A 145 3.51 2.40 -10.30
N ILE A 146 4.32 3.27 -9.69
CA ILE A 146 5.37 2.89 -8.73
C ILE A 146 4.77 2.09 -7.57
N PHE A 147 3.65 2.56 -7.01
CA PHE A 147 2.96 1.85 -5.93
C PHE A 147 2.59 0.42 -6.31
N TYR A 148 1.94 0.24 -7.47
CA TYR A 148 1.52 -1.09 -7.93
C TYR A 148 2.71 -1.99 -8.26
N SER A 149 3.80 -1.43 -8.79
CA SER A 149 5.04 -2.18 -9.01
C SER A 149 5.66 -2.64 -7.70
N LEU A 150 5.79 -1.76 -6.71
CA LEU A 150 6.30 -2.11 -5.38
C LEU A 150 5.39 -3.15 -4.70
N LEU A 151 4.07 -2.98 -4.79
CA LEU A 151 3.10 -3.90 -4.21
C LEU A 151 3.22 -5.31 -4.81
N VAL A 152 3.35 -5.42 -6.13
CA VAL A 152 3.60 -6.71 -6.81
C VAL A 152 4.90 -7.35 -6.32
N LEU A 153 5.98 -6.57 -6.27
CA LEU A 153 7.29 -7.07 -5.83
C LEU A 153 7.22 -7.59 -4.39
N MET A 154 6.57 -6.88 -3.47
CA MET A 154 6.41 -7.33 -2.09
C MET A 154 5.57 -8.61 -1.96
N VAL A 155 4.46 -8.70 -2.69
CA VAL A 155 3.61 -9.89 -2.67
C VAL A 155 4.37 -11.10 -3.23
N LEU A 156 5.04 -10.95 -4.36
CA LEU A 156 5.79 -12.04 -4.98
C LEU A 156 6.95 -12.50 -4.10
N THR A 157 7.79 -11.56 -3.65
CA THR A 157 8.94 -11.90 -2.80
C THR A 157 8.52 -12.46 -1.44
N GLY A 158 7.45 -11.94 -0.83
CA GLY A 158 6.90 -12.46 0.41
C GLY A 158 6.38 -13.89 0.27
N LEU A 159 5.58 -14.17 -0.77
CA LEU A 159 5.10 -15.53 -1.05
C LEU A 159 6.25 -16.48 -1.40
N SER A 160 7.25 -16.02 -2.16
CA SER A 160 8.43 -16.83 -2.46
C SER A 160 9.24 -17.19 -1.22
N MET A 161 9.28 -16.33 -0.20
CA MET A 161 9.92 -16.66 1.09
C MET A 161 9.09 -17.65 1.90
N THR A 162 7.77 -17.50 1.90
CA THR A 162 6.89 -18.38 2.67
C THR A 162 6.82 -19.79 2.10
N PHE A 163 6.92 -19.93 0.78
CA PHE A 163 6.85 -21.22 0.07
C PHE A 163 8.19 -21.65 -0.52
N ASP A 164 9.31 -21.27 0.12
CA ASP A 164 10.64 -21.49 -0.45
C ASP A 164 10.97 -22.99 -0.63
N GLN A 165 10.53 -23.84 0.30
CA GLN A 165 10.66 -25.29 0.23
C GLN A 165 9.81 -25.91 -0.89
N GLU A 166 8.54 -25.52 -0.98
CA GLU A 166 7.60 -26.04 -1.98
C GLU A 166 7.98 -25.63 -3.41
N LEU A 167 8.60 -24.46 -3.55
CA LEU A 167 9.10 -23.94 -4.83
C LEU A 167 10.50 -24.45 -5.18
N GLY A 168 11.16 -25.20 -4.29
CA GLY A 168 12.52 -25.70 -4.50
C GLY A 168 13.58 -24.58 -4.60
N ILE A 169 13.37 -23.47 -3.89
CA ILE A 169 14.25 -22.30 -3.92
C ILE A 169 15.54 -22.62 -3.14
N SER A 170 16.69 -22.50 -3.80
CA SER A 170 17.99 -22.69 -3.14
C SER A 170 18.20 -21.69 -1.99
N GLN A 171 18.97 -22.10 -0.97
CA GLN A 171 19.27 -21.26 0.19
C GLN A 171 19.88 -19.89 -0.19
N ASN A 172 20.77 -19.87 -1.18
CA ASN A 172 21.40 -18.63 -1.67
C ASN A 172 20.36 -17.67 -2.27
N LEU A 173 19.40 -18.21 -3.02
CA LEU A 173 18.32 -17.42 -3.60
C LEU A 173 17.34 -16.95 -2.51
N SER A 174 17.01 -17.79 -1.52
CA SER A 174 16.16 -17.41 -0.39
C SER A 174 16.76 -16.23 0.40
N HIS A 175 18.07 -16.26 0.70
CA HIS A 175 18.76 -15.13 1.31
C HIS A 175 18.72 -13.85 0.45
N SER A 176 18.88 -13.99 -0.86
CA SER A 176 18.83 -12.87 -1.80
C SER A 176 17.42 -12.26 -1.86
N ILE A 177 16.38 -13.09 -1.91
CA ILE A 177 14.97 -12.67 -1.90
C ILE A 177 14.67 -11.95 -0.58
N LYS A 178 15.10 -12.48 0.57
CA LYS A 178 14.92 -11.82 1.87
C LYS A 178 15.57 -10.43 1.91
N GLY A 179 16.80 -10.31 1.40
CA GLY A 179 17.49 -9.01 1.29
C GLY A 179 16.74 -8.03 0.39
N PHE A 180 16.26 -8.50 -0.77
CA PHE A 180 15.52 -7.68 -1.73
C PHE A 180 14.13 -7.28 -1.23
N HIS A 181 13.43 -8.17 -0.50
CA HIS A 181 12.16 -7.87 0.17
C HIS A 181 12.34 -6.78 1.23
N GLY A 182 13.37 -6.92 2.07
CA GLY A 182 13.75 -5.89 3.05
C GLY A 182 14.13 -4.55 2.41
N PHE A 183 14.81 -4.56 1.25
CA PHE A 183 15.08 -3.34 0.48
C PHE A 183 13.80 -2.69 -0.04
N CYS A 184 12.89 -3.47 -0.64
CA CYS A 184 11.60 -2.98 -1.13
C CYS A 184 10.73 -2.37 -0.03
N MET A 185 10.81 -2.90 1.20
CA MET A 185 10.15 -2.30 2.37
C MET A 185 10.56 -0.83 2.58
N TYR A 186 11.85 -0.50 2.48
CA TYR A 186 12.31 0.88 2.62
C TYR A 186 11.78 1.78 1.49
N LEU A 187 11.68 1.26 0.26
CA LEU A 187 11.05 2.00 -0.85
C LEU A 187 9.58 2.28 -0.58
N ILE A 188 8.85 1.33 0.03
CA ILE A 188 7.45 1.53 0.46
C ILE A 188 7.36 2.59 1.56
N LEU A 189 8.26 2.60 2.54
CA LEU A 189 8.28 3.64 3.57
C LEU A 189 8.46 5.04 2.95
N ILE A 190 9.41 5.19 2.03
CA ILE A 190 9.62 6.45 1.30
C ILE A 190 8.35 6.82 0.51
N PHE A 191 7.76 5.85 -0.20
CA PHE A 191 6.52 6.05 -0.94
C PHE A 191 5.39 6.56 -0.04
N ILE A 192 5.18 5.94 1.13
CA ILE A 192 4.14 6.33 2.08
C ILE A 192 4.35 7.78 2.54
N LEU A 193 5.58 8.16 2.88
CA LEU A 193 5.91 9.53 3.28
C LEU A 193 5.60 10.53 2.17
N VAL A 194 6.08 10.26 0.95
CA VAL A 194 5.82 11.10 -0.22
C VAL A 194 4.33 11.20 -0.51
N HIS A 195 3.60 10.10 -0.41
CA HIS A 195 2.16 10.05 -0.63
C HIS A 195 1.41 10.90 0.40
N ILE A 196 1.69 10.74 1.69
CA ILE A 196 1.05 11.52 2.77
C ILE A 196 1.34 13.01 2.60
N VAL A 197 2.61 13.40 2.38
CA VAL A 197 2.98 14.80 2.14
C VAL A 197 2.26 15.35 0.90
N GLY A 198 2.20 14.58 -0.19
CA GLY A 198 1.48 14.96 -1.40
C GLY A 198 -0.01 15.20 -1.14
N VAL A 199 -0.67 14.32 -0.39
CA VAL A 199 -2.08 14.48 0.00
C VAL A 199 -2.28 15.71 0.87
N LEU A 200 -1.44 15.92 1.89
CA LEU A 200 -1.53 17.09 2.78
C LEU A 200 -1.33 18.41 2.05
N LEU A 201 -0.38 18.46 1.10
CA LEU A 201 -0.14 19.64 0.27
C LEU A 201 -1.31 19.93 -0.67
N ALA A 202 -1.89 18.88 -1.27
CA ALA A 202 -3.04 19.02 -2.16
C ALA A 202 -4.31 19.47 -1.40
N GLU A 203 -4.52 18.94 -0.20
CA GLU A 203 -5.64 19.27 0.70
C GLU A 203 -5.61 20.75 1.13
N ARG A 204 -4.41 21.32 1.36
CA ARG A 204 -4.24 22.73 1.73
C ARG A 204 -4.39 23.71 0.57
N LYS A 205 -4.24 23.25 -0.68
CA LYS A 205 -4.26 24.08 -1.89
C LYS A 205 -5.61 23.97 -2.62
N GLU A 206 -5.58 23.61 -3.90
CA GLU A 206 -6.71 23.71 -4.83
C GLU A 206 -7.67 22.51 -4.76
N SER A 207 -7.27 21.42 -4.09
CA SER A 207 -8.02 20.16 -4.05
C SER A 207 -8.47 19.84 -2.62
N LYS A 208 -9.34 20.69 -2.06
CA LYS A 208 -9.90 20.46 -0.71
C LYS A 208 -10.81 19.23 -0.70
N GLY A 209 -10.78 18.47 0.39
CA GLY A 209 -11.65 17.32 0.63
C GLY A 209 -11.17 16.00 0.00
N ILE A 210 -9.88 15.82 -0.33
CA ILE A 210 -9.38 14.56 -0.93
C ILE A 210 -9.57 13.40 0.04
N VAL A 211 -9.21 13.60 1.31
CA VAL A 211 -9.36 12.56 2.34
C VAL A 211 -10.84 12.26 2.56
N SER A 212 -11.67 13.31 2.62
CA SER A 212 -13.12 13.16 2.76
C SER A 212 -13.71 12.38 1.59
N ASP A 213 -13.31 12.71 0.36
CA ASP A 213 -13.74 12.02 -0.86
C ASP A 213 -13.31 10.54 -0.87
N MET A 214 -12.13 10.24 -0.33
CA MET A 214 -11.65 8.86 -0.18
C MET A 214 -12.44 8.07 0.88
N ILE A 215 -13.07 8.75 1.84
CA ILE A 215 -13.91 8.12 2.86
C ILE A 215 -15.36 8.00 2.37
N ASN A 216 -15.99 9.12 1.96
CA ASN A 216 -17.42 9.22 1.65
C ASN A 216 -17.75 8.98 0.16
N GLY A 217 -16.76 9.11 -0.73
CA GLY A 217 -16.90 8.93 -2.18
C GLY A 217 -17.33 10.16 -2.95
N GLY A 218 -17.08 11.36 -2.44
CA GLY A 218 -17.56 12.62 -3.00
C GLY A 218 -19.02 12.91 -2.67
N LYS A 219 -19.51 12.34 -1.55
CA LYS A 219 -20.87 12.60 -1.06
C LYS A 219 -20.75 13.45 0.20
N THR A 220 -21.05 14.74 0.08
CA THR A 220 -21.43 15.58 1.22
C THR A 220 -22.85 15.24 1.65
#